data_AF-A0A447JKV6-F1
#
_entry.id   AF-A0A447JKV6-F1
#
_cell.length_a   1.000
_cell.length_b   1.000
_cell.length_c   1.000
_cell.angle_alpha   90.00
_cell.angle_beta   90.00
_cell.angle_gamma   90.00
#
_symmetry.space_group_name_H-M   'P 1'
#
loop_
_entity.id
_entity.type
_entity.pdbx_description
1 polymer ?
#
loop_
_entity_poly.entity_id
_entity_poly.type
_entity_poly.pdbx_seq_one_letter_code
_entity_poly.pdbx_strand_id
1 'polypeptide(L)'
;MIIKLKTVLDADPMPVDKALQLIDLLDEHQIHGLMYVDDAMLYEHPTGHVVRTSRWAQTLPPEQRPTFTQVSSLAQAARDVNAVWKFALTDEDIPRLQWFGQHVEQALGLECEWSWHDQVDIARKGNSKGKRLTQWIEAQGGSMKNVIAFGDNYNDISIAGGGRHRRCDGQRR
;
A
#
# COMPACT_ATOMS: atom_id res chain seq x y z
N MET A 1 1.96 -30.93 7.31
CA MET A 1 1.23 -29.66 7.48
C MET A 1 0.93 -29.14 6.08
N ILE A 2 -0.32 -29.30 5.61
CA ILE A 2 -0.72 -28.82 4.28
C ILE A 2 -0.84 -27.30 4.39
N ILE A 3 0.15 -26.56 3.89
CA ILE A 3 0.02 -25.13 3.69
C ILE A 3 -1.04 -24.99 2.59
N LYS A 4 -2.25 -24.58 2.95
CA LYS A 4 -3.29 -24.20 1.98
C LYS A 4 -2.66 -23.17 1.05
N LEU A 5 -2.61 -23.50 -0.25
CA LEU A 5 -2.33 -22.53 -1.29
C LEU A 5 -3.23 -21.32 -1.08
N LYS A 6 -2.62 -20.14 -0.96
CA LYS A 6 -3.32 -18.87 -0.75
C LYS A 6 -4.00 -18.50 -2.07
N THR A 7 -5.25 -18.89 -2.24
CA THR A 7 -6.01 -18.52 -3.44
C THR A 7 -6.38 -17.04 -3.36
N VAL A 8 -5.87 -16.24 -4.29
CA VAL A 8 -6.32 -14.86 -4.51
C VAL A 8 -7.74 -14.93 -5.09
N LEU A 9 -8.72 -14.36 -4.39
CA LEU A 9 -10.13 -14.41 -4.79
C LEU A 9 -10.45 -13.42 -5.90
N ASP A 10 -9.91 -12.20 -5.79
CA ASP A 10 -10.00 -11.13 -6.76
C ASP A 10 -8.83 -10.16 -6.51
N ALA A 11 -8.28 -9.59 -7.57
CA ALA A 11 -7.13 -8.69 -7.51
C ALA A 11 -7.15 -7.71 -8.68
N ASP A 12 -7.01 -6.43 -8.35
CA ASP A 12 -6.82 -5.38 -9.34
C ASP A 12 -5.45 -4.70 -9.14
N PRO A 13 -4.36 -5.26 -9.69
CA PRO A 13 -3.07 -4.60 -9.62
C PRO A 13 -3.11 -3.25 -10.36
N MET A 14 -2.24 -2.33 -9.93
CA MET A 14 -1.99 -1.09 -10.65
C MET A 14 -1.51 -1.42 -12.07
N PRO A 15 -2.13 -0.84 -13.11
CA PRO A 15 -1.65 -0.99 -14.49
C PRO A 15 -0.20 -0.50 -14.63
N VAL A 16 0.61 -1.22 -15.41
CA VAL A 16 2.04 -0.90 -15.57
C VAL A 16 2.25 0.51 -16.13
N ASP A 17 1.42 0.97 -17.07
CA ASP A 17 1.47 2.33 -17.60
C ASP A 17 1.24 3.39 -16.52
N LYS A 18 0.35 3.12 -15.55
CA LYS A 18 0.11 3.98 -14.39
C LYS A 18 1.26 3.96 -13.41
N ALA A 19 1.86 2.79 -13.17
CA ALA A 19 3.05 2.69 -12.34
C ALA A 19 4.22 3.48 -12.95
N LEU A 20 4.43 3.40 -14.26
CA LEU A 20 5.45 4.17 -14.97
C LEU A 20 5.21 5.67 -14.89
N GLN A 21 3.97 6.14 -15.13
CA GLN A 21 3.60 7.55 -14.97
C GLN A 21 3.85 8.06 -13.54
N LEU A 22 3.57 7.24 -12.53
CA LEU A 22 3.85 7.58 -11.14
C LEU A 22 5.35 7.66 -10.88
N ILE A 23 6.14 6.71 -11.39
CA ILE A 23 7.60 6.73 -11.26
C ILE A 23 8.19 7.99 -11.91
N ASP A 24 7.70 8.40 -13.08
CA ASP A 24 8.13 9.64 -13.73
C ASP A 24 7.85 10.88 -12.84
N LEU A 25 6.68 10.95 -12.19
CA LEU A 25 6.36 12.03 -11.25
C LEU A 25 7.22 11.97 -9.97
N LEU A 26 7.50 10.78 -9.47
CA LEU A 26 8.39 10.58 -8.32
C LEU A 26 9.80 11.11 -8.63
N ASP A 27 10.32 10.81 -9.82
CA ASP A 27 11.61 11.29 -10.29
C ASP A 27 11.62 12.81 -10.51
N GLU A 28 10.60 13.37 -11.18
CA GLU A 28 10.46 14.82 -11.39
C GLU A 28 10.48 15.57 -10.05
N HIS A 29 9.75 15.06 -9.07
CA HIS A 29 9.64 15.68 -7.77
C HIS A 29 10.71 15.25 -6.79
N GLN A 30 11.65 14.37 -7.14
CA GLN A 30 12.69 13.83 -6.23
C GLN A 30 12.10 13.25 -4.94
N ILE A 31 11.07 12.42 -5.09
CA ILE A 31 10.43 11.66 -4.00
C ILE A 31 10.74 10.18 -4.22
N HIS A 32 11.23 9.51 -3.19
CA HIS A 32 11.60 8.10 -3.29
C HIS A 32 10.57 7.22 -2.56
N GLY A 33 10.25 6.08 -3.17
CA GLY A 33 9.21 5.19 -2.69
C GLY A 33 9.63 3.73 -2.64
N LEU A 34 8.79 2.94 -1.96
CA LEU A 34 8.83 1.48 -1.96
C LEU A 34 7.70 0.96 -2.86
N MET A 35 8.04 0.20 -3.89
CA MET A 35 7.08 -0.41 -4.79
C MET A 35 6.75 -1.84 -4.32
N TYR A 36 5.49 -2.10 -4.01
CA TYR A 36 5.01 -3.44 -3.66
C TYR A 36 4.66 -4.18 -4.94
N VAL A 37 5.32 -5.30 -5.19
CA VAL A 37 5.13 -6.13 -6.38
C VAL A 37 5.04 -7.58 -5.98
N ASP A 38 4.33 -8.40 -6.75
CA ASP A 38 4.30 -9.87 -6.58
C ASP A 38 4.30 -10.30 -5.10
N ASP A 39 5.42 -10.83 -4.61
CA ASP A 39 5.72 -11.21 -3.23
C ASP A 39 6.88 -10.43 -2.58
N ALA A 40 7.27 -9.30 -3.16
CA ALA A 40 8.42 -8.49 -2.74
C ALA A 40 8.13 -6.99 -2.64
N MET A 41 9.02 -6.27 -1.96
CA MET A 41 9.06 -4.82 -1.93
C MET A 41 10.36 -4.33 -2.56
N LEU A 42 10.25 -3.49 -3.58
CA LEU A 42 11.37 -2.98 -4.37
C LEU A 42 11.64 -1.50 -4.08
N TYR A 43 12.90 -1.11 -4.07
CA TYR A 43 13.31 0.29 -3.91
C TYR A 43 14.57 0.59 -4.73
N GLU A 44 14.74 1.82 -5.21
CA GLU A 44 15.99 2.29 -5.81
C GLU A 44 16.94 2.89 -4.76
N HIS A 45 16.40 3.79 -3.94
CA HIS A 45 17.16 4.57 -2.97
C HIS A 45 16.91 4.06 -1.55
N PRO A 46 17.97 3.81 -0.75
CA PRO A 46 17.83 3.35 0.62
C PRO A 46 17.46 4.52 1.55
N THR A 47 16.21 4.98 1.48
CA THR A 47 15.69 6.03 2.38
C THR A 47 15.67 5.55 3.84
N GLY A 48 15.57 6.48 4.78
CA GLY A 48 15.57 6.17 6.22
C GLY A 48 14.52 5.12 6.62
N HIS A 49 13.33 5.17 6.00
CA HIS A 49 12.26 4.20 6.23
C HIS A 49 12.60 2.82 5.69
N VAL A 50 13.18 2.72 4.48
CA VAL A 50 13.61 1.45 3.89
C VAL A 50 14.69 0.80 4.74
N VAL A 51 15.70 1.56 5.17
CA VAL A 51 16.78 1.05 6.02
C VAL A 51 16.24 0.59 7.38
N ARG A 52 15.36 1.36 8.01
CA ARG A 52 14.74 0.99 9.30
C ARG A 52 13.91 -0.29 9.18
N THR A 53 13.12 -0.41 8.11
CA THR A 53 12.26 -1.57 7.88
C THR A 53 13.07 -2.81 7.54
N SER A 54 14.12 -2.66 6.74
CA SER A 54 15.07 -3.75 6.43
C SER A 54 15.78 -4.24 7.69
N ARG A 55 16.20 -3.34 8.60
CA ARG A 55 16.79 -3.74 9.90
C ARG A 55 15.80 -4.47 10.79
N TRP A 56 14.56 -4.01 10.85
CA TRP A 56 13.50 -4.71 11.57
C TRP A 56 13.25 -6.11 10.98
N ALA A 57 13.20 -6.24 9.65
CA ALA A 57 13.03 -7.54 9.00
C ALA A 57 14.12 -8.55 9.40
N GLN A 58 15.35 -8.10 9.64
CA GLN A 58 16.45 -8.98 10.09
C GLN A 58 16.27 -9.53 11.50
N THR A 59 15.44 -8.90 12.36
CA THR A 59 15.15 -9.41 13.71
C THR A 59 14.13 -10.55 13.71
N LEU A 60 13.42 -10.75 12.60
CA LEU A 60 12.43 -11.80 12.44
C LEU A 60 13.08 -13.16 12.06
N PRO A 61 12.43 -14.29 12.39
CA PRO A 61 12.78 -15.60 11.84
C PRO A 61 12.79 -15.58 10.31
N PRO A 62 13.72 -16.28 9.62
CA PRO A 62 13.86 -16.26 8.17
C PRO A 62 12.54 -16.46 7.39
N GLU A 63 11.69 -17.36 7.85
CA GLU A 63 10.39 -17.69 7.26
C GLU A 63 9.33 -16.61 7.40
N GLN A 64 9.56 -15.59 8.25
CA GLN A 64 8.69 -14.43 8.45
C GLN A 64 9.27 -13.16 7.83
N ARG A 65 10.46 -13.22 7.24
CA ARG A 65 11.13 -12.03 6.71
C ARG A 65 10.44 -11.56 5.44
N PRO A 66 9.98 -10.30 5.37
CA PRO A 66 9.59 -9.71 4.11
C PRO A 66 10.79 -9.61 3.16
N THR A 67 10.56 -9.85 1.87
CA THR A 67 11.57 -9.68 0.82
C THR A 67 11.68 -8.21 0.45
N PHE A 68 12.84 -7.61 0.74
CA PHE A 68 13.21 -6.26 0.33
C PHE A 68 14.36 -6.35 -0.67
N THR A 69 14.17 -5.79 -1.87
CA THR A 69 15.16 -5.88 -2.94
C THR A 69 15.47 -4.50 -3.48
N GLN A 70 16.74 -4.11 -3.41
CA GLN A 70 17.19 -2.91 -4.09
C GLN A 70 17.31 -3.19 -5.59
N VAL A 71 16.76 -2.30 -6.41
CA VAL A 71 16.85 -2.38 -7.88
C VAL A 71 17.54 -1.13 -8.43
N SER A 72 18.13 -1.25 -9.62
CA SER A 72 18.73 -0.11 -10.32
C SER A 72 17.70 0.77 -11.04
N SER A 73 16.50 0.21 -11.31
CA SER A 73 15.39 0.94 -11.93
C SER A 73 14.05 0.37 -11.49
N LEU A 74 13.23 1.15 -10.78
CA LEU A 74 11.84 0.82 -10.47
C LEU A 74 11.02 0.74 -11.75
N ALA A 75 11.29 1.61 -12.74
CA ALA A 75 10.58 1.61 -14.01
C ALA A 75 10.83 0.32 -14.80
N GLN A 76 12.07 -0.19 -14.83
CA GLN A 76 12.33 -1.48 -15.45
C GLN A 76 11.67 -2.62 -14.68
N ALA A 77 11.83 -2.63 -13.35
CA ALA A 77 11.21 -3.65 -12.50
C ALA A 77 9.68 -3.71 -12.65
N ALA A 78 9.00 -2.56 -12.74
CA ALA A 78 7.55 -2.48 -12.93
C ALA A 78 7.07 -3.14 -14.24
N ARG A 79 7.92 -3.23 -15.26
CA ARG A 79 7.63 -3.92 -16.53
C ARG A 79 7.85 -5.44 -16.44
N ASP A 80 8.74 -5.87 -15.56
CA ASP A 80 9.21 -7.25 -15.49
C ASP A 80 8.41 -8.11 -14.48
N VAL A 81 7.75 -7.48 -13.51
CA VAL A 81 6.92 -8.15 -12.50
C VAL A 81 5.54 -8.53 -13.04
N ASN A 82 4.87 -9.47 -12.36
CA ASN A 82 3.53 -9.89 -12.77
C ASN A 82 2.46 -8.88 -12.32
N ALA A 83 2.64 -8.29 -11.13
CA ALA A 83 1.69 -7.38 -10.52
C ALA A 83 2.40 -6.27 -9.75
N VAL A 84 1.97 -5.03 -9.97
CA VAL A 84 2.27 -3.88 -9.10
C VAL A 84 1.06 -3.65 -8.21
N TRP A 85 1.24 -3.72 -6.89
CA TRP A 85 0.14 -3.59 -5.93
C TRP A 85 -0.09 -2.14 -5.51
N LYS A 86 0.98 -1.48 -5.06
CA LYS A 86 0.96 -0.09 -4.58
C LYS A 86 2.37 0.46 -4.44
N PHE A 87 2.47 1.77 -4.20
CA PHE A 87 3.67 2.45 -3.75
C PHE A 87 3.46 2.95 -2.33
N ALA A 88 4.45 2.81 -1.46
CA ALA A 88 4.48 3.50 -0.16
C ALA A 88 5.54 4.59 -0.21
N LEU A 89 5.12 5.83 0.02
CA LEU A 89 5.98 7.01 -0.04
C LEU A 89 6.14 7.59 1.35
N THR A 90 7.34 8.10 1.63
CA THR A 90 7.67 8.81 2.87
C THR A 90 8.54 10.00 2.53
N ASP A 91 8.31 11.14 3.17
CA ASP A 91 9.11 12.35 3.02
C ASP A 91 9.26 13.02 4.39
N GLU A 92 10.38 13.71 4.60
CA GLU A 92 10.59 14.52 5.82
C GLU A 92 9.76 15.81 5.78
N ASP A 93 9.43 16.30 4.58
CA ASP A 93 8.53 17.42 4.33
C ASP A 93 7.09 16.93 4.12
N ILE A 94 6.33 16.87 5.22
CA ILE A 94 4.94 16.40 5.22
C ILE A 94 4.02 17.26 4.32
N PRO A 95 4.06 18.61 4.36
CA PRO A 95 3.32 19.43 3.40
C PRO A 95 3.61 19.10 1.93
N ARG A 96 4.88 18.85 1.58
CA ARG A 96 5.26 18.43 0.22
C ARG A 96 4.65 17.07 -0.13
N LEU A 97 4.69 16.10 0.79
CA LEU A 97 4.09 14.79 0.58
C LEU A 97 2.56 14.86 0.42
N GLN A 98 1.89 15.73 1.19
CA GLN A 98 0.46 16.02 1.06
C GLN A 98 0.08 16.60 -0.29
N TRP A 99 0.83 17.61 -0.72
CA TRP A 99 0.63 18.19 -2.03
C TRP A 99 0.85 17.15 -3.14
N PHE A 100 1.92 16.35 -3.04
CA PHE A 100 2.25 15.33 -4.03
C PHE A 100 1.16 14.26 -4.14
N GLY A 101 0.65 13.77 -2.99
CA GLY A 101 -0.47 12.83 -2.98
C GLY A 101 -1.70 13.37 -3.72
N GLN A 102 -2.09 14.62 -3.45
CA GLN A 102 -3.22 15.26 -4.14
C GLN A 102 -2.94 15.44 -5.64
N HIS A 103 -1.72 15.80 -6.01
CA HIS A 103 -1.31 15.94 -7.40
C HIS A 103 -1.43 14.61 -8.15
N VAL A 104 -0.96 13.50 -7.56
CA VAL A 104 -1.06 12.16 -8.14
C VAL A 104 -2.52 11.73 -8.34
N GLU A 105 -3.40 11.98 -7.36
CA GLU A 105 -4.83 11.64 -7.49
C GLU A 105 -5.48 12.37 -8.67
N GLN A 106 -5.16 13.66 -8.84
CA GLN A 106 -5.71 14.49 -9.92
C GLN A 106 -5.13 14.14 -11.29
N ALA A 107 -3.81 13.99 -11.38
CA ALA A 107 -3.11 13.77 -12.64
C ALA A 107 -3.26 12.33 -13.16
N LEU A 108 -3.15 11.34 -12.27
CA LEU A 108 -3.09 9.94 -12.65
C LEU A 108 -4.38 9.17 -12.39
N GLY A 109 -5.30 9.74 -11.59
CA GLY A 109 -6.53 9.06 -11.20
C GLY A 109 -6.28 7.85 -10.29
N LEU A 110 -5.17 7.87 -9.54
CA LEU A 110 -4.85 6.89 -8.50
C LEU A 110 -5.54 7.26 -7.17
N GLU A 111 -5.47 6.36 -6.20
CA GLU A 111 -6.02 6.59 -4.85
C GLU A 111 -4.86 6.67 -3.86
N CYS A 112 -4.82 7.76 -3.08
CA CYS A 112 -3.79 8.04 -2.09
C CYS A 112 -4.37 7.92 -0.69
N GLU A 113 -3.94 6.91 0.08
CA GLU A 113 -4.37 6.69 1.45
C GLU A 113 -3.24 6.99 2.43
N TRP A 114 -3.48 7.87 3.39
CA TRP A 114 -2.55 8.08 4.50
C TRP A 114 -2.51 6.84 5.37
N SER A 115 -1.32 6.27 5.52
CA SER A 115 -1.09 5.04 6.27
C SER A 115 -0.26 5.27 7.52
N TRP A 116 0.36 6.44 7.71
CA TRP A 116 0.98 6.92 8.96
C TRP A 116 1.07 8.45 8.92
N HIS A 117 1.62 9.09 9.96
CA HIS A 117 1.77 10.56 9.97
C HIS A 117 2.72 11.09 8.87
N ASP A 118 3.62 10.24 8.37
CA ASP A 118 4.64 10.54 7.37
C ASP A 118 4.63 9.59 6.18
N GLN A 119 3.55 8.82 6.01
CA GLN A 119 3.44 7.83 4.95
C GLN A 119 2.10 7.93 4.21
N VAL A 120 2.21 7.91 2.88
CA VAL A 120 1.08 7.77 1.97
C VAL A 120 1.27 6.52 1.11
N ASP A 121 0.23 5.69 1.07
CA ASP A 121 0.09 4.56 0.16
C ASP A 121 -0.63 5.01 -1.11
N ILE A 122 -0.04 4.78 -2.28
CA ILE A 122 -0.63 5.08 -3.58
C ILE A 122 -0.98 3.78 -4.30
N ALA A 123 -2.25 3.55 -4.57
CA ALA A 123 -2.76 2.34 -5.20
C ALA A 123 -3.68 2.66 -6.38
N ARG A 124 -4.05 1.61 -7.12
CA ARG A 124 -5.11 1.72 -8.14
C ARG A 124 -6.40 2.22 -7.48
N LYS A 125 -7.08 3.15 -8.13
CA LYS A 125 -8.38 3.65 -7.68
C LYS A 125 -9.38 2.52 -7.43
N GLY A 126 -9.98 2.54 -6.25
CA GLY A 126 -10.91 1.53 -5.79
C GLY A 126 -10.28 0.37 -5.02
N ASN A 127 -9.00 0.44 -4.66
CA ASN A 127 -8.31 -0.59 -3.88
C ASN A 127 -8.19 -0.27 -2.38
N SER A 128 -9.13 0.49 -1.81
CA SER A 128 -9.20 0.68 -0.36
C SER A 128 -9.57 -0.59 0.39
N LYS A 129 -9.05 -0.73 1.63
CA LYS A 129 -9.35 -1.86 2.52
C LYS A 129 -10.86 -2.04 2.72
N GLY A 130 -11.59 -0.95 2.96
CA GLY A 130 -13.04 -0.98 3.18
C GLY A 130 -13.84 -1.46 1.97
N LYS A 131 -13.44 -1.04 0.76
CA LYS A 131 -14.11 -1.46 -0.48
C LYS A 131 -13.89 -2.94 -0.75
N ARG A 132 -12.66 -3.43 -0.57
CA ARG A 132 -12.35 -4.87 -0.71
C ARG A 132 -13.09 -5.73 0.31
N LEU A 133 -13.19 -5.29 1.56
CA LEU A 133 -13.98 -5.99 2.57
C LEU A 133 -15.46 -6.05 2.18
N THR A 134 -16.02 -4.94 1.70
CA THR A 134 -17.42 -4.87 1.26
C THR A 134 -17.69 -5.86 0.11
N GLN A 135 -16.86 -5.84 -0.94
CA GLN A 135 -16.97 -6.77 -2.07
C GLN A 135 -16.90 -8.23 -1.62
N TRP A 136 -15.97 -8.56 -0.72
CA TRP A 136 -15.85 -9.92 -0.19
C TRP A 136 -17.08 -10.35 0.59
N ILE A 137 -17.59 -9.50 1.49
CA ILE A 137 -18.80 -9.79 2.28
C ILE A 137 -20.02 -9.99 1.38
N GLU A 138 -20.21 -9.13 0.38
CA GLU A 138 -21.31 -9.23 -0.57
C GLU A 138 -21.21 -10.49 -1.44
N ALA A 139 -20.01 -10.86 -1.87
CA ALA A 139 -19.76 -12.10 -2.62
C ALA A 139 -20.08 -13.37 -1.80
N GLN A 140 -20.05 -13.29 -0.47
CA GLN A 140 -20.50 -14.37 0.42
C GLN A 140 -22.01 -14.31 0.74
N GLY A 141 -22.77 -13.40 0.13
CA GLY A 141 -24.19 -13.15 0.43
C GLY A 141 -24.42 -12.44 1.77
N GLY A 142 -23.37 -11.84 2.35
CA GLY A 142 -23.41 -11.14 3.63
C GLY A 142 -23.77 -9.66 3.51
N SER A 143 -23.72 -8.96 4.64
CA SER A 143 -23.92 -7.50 4.71
C SER A 143 -22.94 -6.87 5.68
N MET A 144 -22.36 -5.73 5.29
CA MET A 144 -21.49 -4.92 6.14
C MET A 144 -22.16 -4.52 7.49
N LYS A 145 -23.50 -4.52 7.55
CA LYS A 145 -24.27 -4.31 8.80
C LYS A 145 -23.97 -5.33 9.90
N ASN A 146 -23.49 -6.51 9.54
CA ASN A 146 -23.15 -7.61 10.44
C ASN A 146 -21.63 -7.76 10.64
N VAL A 147 -20.85 -6.79 10.18
CA VAL A 147 -19.39 -6.82 10.24
C VAL A 147 -18.91 -5.92 11.37
N ILE A 148 -18.02 -6.47 12.19
CA ILE A 148 -17.22 -5.72 13.15
C ILE A 148 -15.78 -5.73 12.60
N ALA A 149 -15.21 -4.54 12.45
CA ALA A 149 -13.84 -4.37 12.02
C ALA A 149 -13.04 -3.59 13.08
N PHE A 150 -11.79 -3.97 13.24
CA PHE A 150 -10.83 -3.30 14.10
C PHE A 150 -9.76 -2.67 13.20
N GLY A 151 -9.33 -1.46 13.56
CA GLY A 151 -8.32 -0.70 12.83
C GLY A 151 -7.43 0.06 13.80
N ASP A 152 -6.16 0.17 13.42
CA ASP A 152 -5.11 0.83 14.18
C ASP A 152 -4.61 2.11 13.48
N ASN A 153 -5.04 2.36 12.23
CA ASN A 153 -4.48 3.43 11.43
C ASN A 153 -5.50 4.18 10.54
N TYR A 154 -5.04 5.27 9.91
CA TYR A 154 -5.87 6.14 9.07
C TYR A 154 -6.52 5.40 7.89
N ASN A 155 -5.80 4.46 7.26
CA ASN A 155 -6.34 3.66 6.16
C ASN A 155 -7.44 2.66 6.59
N ASP A 156 -7.67 2.45 7.90
CA ASP A 156 -8.79 1.65 8.40
C ASP A 156 -10.10 2.45 8.55
N ILE A 157 -10.05 3.78 8.40
CA ILE A 157 -11.26 4.63 8.41
C ILE A 157 -12.24 4.17 7.32
N SER A 158 -11.72 3.76 6.16
CA SER A 158 -12.52 3.22 5.04
C SER A 158 -13.33 1.98 5.44
N ILE A 159 -12.84 1.18 6.38
CA ILE A 159 -13.50 -0.04 6.87
C ILE A 159 -14.65 0.31 7.82
N ALA A 160 -14.48 1.35 8.64
CA ALA A 160 -15.46 1.79 9.64
C ALA A 160 -16.73 2.42 9.04
N GLY A 161 -16.71 2.82 7.76
CA GLY A 161 -17.86 3.45 7.07
C GLY A 161 -19.04 2.52 6.80
N GLY A 162 -18.85 1.19 6.85
CA GLY A 162 -19.89 0.19 6.53
C GLY A 162 -20.48 -0.59 7.71
N GLY A 163 -19.85 -0.56 8.89
CA GLY A 163 -20.16 -1.44 10.03
C GLY A 163 -20.99 -0.79 11.14
N ARG A 164 -21.72 -1.60 11.93
CA ARG A 164 -22.62 -1.12 13.01
C ARG A 164 -21.90 -0.64 14.27
N HIS A 165 -20.62 -0.98 14.47
CA HIS A 165 -19.84 -0.63 15.68
C HIS A 165 -18.40 -0.23 15.30
N ARG A 166 -17.97 0.93 15.80
CA ARG A 166 -16.63 1.51 15.60
C ARG A 166 -15.78 1.29 16.84
N ARG A 167 -14.57 0.75 16.69
CA ARG A 167 -13.48 0.91 17.67
C ARG A 167 -12.18 1.20 16.91
N CYS A 168 -11.74 2.46 16.95
CA CYS A 168 -10.37 2.84 16.62
C CYS A 168 -9.57 2.71 17.92
N ASP A 169 -8.51 1.91 17.93
CA ASP A 169 -7.60 1.87 19.07
C ASP A 169 -6.64 3.04 18.95
N GLY A 170 -6.92 4.13 19.66
CA GLY A 170 -6.08 5.30 19.66
C GLY A 170 -4.77 5.00 20.38
N GLN A 171 -3.73 4.58 19.65
CA GLN A 171 -2.37 4.65 20.18
C GLN A 171 -1.95 6.12 20.26
N ARG A 172 -2.27 6.75 21.40
CA ARG A 172 -1.41 7.81 21.93
C ARG A 172 -0.10 7.15 22.32
N ARG A 173 0.97 7.37 21.56
CA ARG A 173 2.32 7.67 22.06
C ARG A 173 3.09 8.45 21.03
#